data_AF-A0A3N0EG47-F1
#
_entry.id   AF-A0A3N0EG47-F1
#
_cell.length_a   1.000
_cell.length_b   1.000
_cell.length_c   1.000
_cell.angle_alpha   90.00
_cell.angle_beta   90.00
_cell.angle_gamma   90.00
#
_symmetry.space_group_name_H-M   'P 1'
#
loop_
_entity.id
_entity.type
_entity.pdbx_description
1 polymer ?
#
loop_
_entity_poly.entity_id
_entity_poly.type
_entity_poly.pdbx_seq_one_letter_code
_entity_poly.pdbx_strand_id
1 'polypeptide(L)' 'MIDHDWSKSSYSQKGASNCVQARSVAARVVDVRDSQYPDHGYLSFDGGEWLVFLADVEAF' A
#
# COMPACT_ATOMS: atom_id res chain seq x y z
N MET A 1 -9.12 7.88 1.01
CA MET A 1 -8.30 7.99 2.24
C MET A 1 -7.73 6.61 2.49
N ILE A 2 -6.40 6.49 2.57
CA ILE A 2 -5.79 5.22 2.99
C ILE A 2 -6.12 5.04 4.48
N ASP A 3 -6.69 3.88 4.82
CA ASP A 3 -7.08 3.52 6.18
C ASP A 3 -5.84 3.35 7.07
N HIS A 4 -6.00 3.50 8.39
CA HIS A 4 -4.98 3.12 9.36
C HIS A 4 -4.75 1.61 9.39
N ASP A 5 -5.75 0.83 8.96
CA ASP A 5 -5.66 -0.61 8.80
C ASP A 5 -5.15 -1.04 7.42
N TRP A 6 -4.58 -2.25 7.36
CA TRP A 6 -4.12 -2.85 6.11
C TRP A 6 -5.28 -3.12 5.15
N SER A 7 -5.25 -2.47 3.99
CA SER A 7 -6.29 -2.60 2.97
C SER A 7 -5.72 -3.07 1.64
N LYS A 8 -6.49 -3.90 0.92
CA LYS A 8 -6.24 -4.25 -0.48
C LYS A 8 -7.11 -3.37 -1.38
N SER A 9 -6.73 -3.23 -2.65
CA SER A 9 -7.60 -2.60 -3.65
C SER A 9 -8.91 -3.35 -3.81
N SER A 10 -10.01 -2.63 -4.08
CA SER A 10 -11.31 -3.23 -4.41
C SER A 10 -11.28 -4.06 -5.69
N TYR A 11 -10.28 -3.83 -6.55
CA TYR A 11 -10.05 -4.60 -7.77
C TYR A 11 -9.31 -5.92 -7.51
N SER A 12 -8.76 -6.13 -6.31
CA SER A 12 -8.14 -7.40 -5.95
C SER A 12 -9.21 -8.51 -5.88
N GLN A 13 -8.93 -9.64 -6.53
CA GLN A 13 -9.86 -10.77 -6.55
C GLN A 13 -10.07 -11.31 -5.14
N LYS A 14 -11.33 -11.54 -4.76
CA LYS A 14 -11.68 -12.09 -3.45
C LYS A 14 -11.03 -13.47 -3.26
N GLY A 15 -10.38 -13.67 -2.12
CA GLY A 15 -9.69 -14.91 -1.77
C GLY A 15 -8.27 -15.05 -2.33
N ALA A 16 -7.81 -14.13 -3.20
CA ALA A 16 -6.43 -14.11 -3.65
C ALA A 16 -5.49 -13.63 -2.53
N SER A 17 -4.39 -14.37 -2.33
CA SER A 17 -3.37 -14.08 -1.31
C SER A 17 -2.12 -13.38 -1.87
N ASN A 18 -1.99 -13.22 -3.18
CA ASN A 18 -0.84 -12.62 -3.85
C ASN A 18 -1.10 -11.16 -4.27
N CYS A 19 -1.50 -10.31 -3.33
CA CYS A 19 -1.81 -8.90 -3.59
C CYS A 19 -0.96 -7.97 -2.73
N VAL A 20 -0.88 -6.71 -3.15
CA VAL A 20 -0.31 -5.64 -2.34
C VAL A 20 -1.34 -5.11 -1.35
N GLN A 21 -0.92 -4.89 -0.11
CA GLN A 21 -1.67 -4.17 0.92
C GLN A 21 -0.99 -2.84 1.24
N ALA A 22 -1.78 -1.82 1.52
CA ALA A 22 -1.29 -0.53 1.99
C ALA A 22 -2.06 -0.06 3.23
N ARG A 23 -1.40 0.74 4.07
CA ARG A 23 -1.99 1.47 5.21
C ARG A 23 -1.32 2.82 5.41
N SER A 24 -2.00 3.72 6.10
CA SER A 24 -1.49 5.04 6.48
C SER A 24 -1.30 5.07 8.00
N VAL A 25 -0.05 5.04 8.48
CA VAL A 25 0.23 4.85 9.91
C VAL A 25 0.28 6.16 10.70
N ALA A 26 0.57 7.26 10.01
CA ALA A 26 0.65 8.60 10.58
C ALA A 26 0.44 9.64 9.45
N ALA A 27 0.39 10.92 9.81
CA ALA A 27 0.32 11.98 8.81
C ALA A 27 1.51 11.86 7.84
N ARG A 28 1.22 11.45 6.60
CA ARG A 28 2.17 11.33 5.49
C ARG A 28 3.19 10.19 5.59
N VAL A 29 2.82 9.05 6.16
CA VAL A 29 3.61 7.81 5.99
C VAL A 29 2.70 6.72 5.45
N VAL A 30 3.15 6.06 4.38
CA VAL A 30 2.45 4.93 3.76
C VAL A 30 3.31 3.69 3.88
N ASP A 31 2.74 2.64 4.49
CA ASP A 31 3.35 1.32 4.49
C ASP A 31 2.75 0.45 3.39
N VAL A 32 3.60 -0.34 2.75
CA VAL A 32 3.23 -1.27 1.69
C VAL A 32 3.81 -2.66 2.00
N ARG A 33 2.98 -3.70 1.88
CA ARG A 33 3.43 -5.08 2.06
C ARG A 33 2.76 -6.05 1.10
N ASP A 34 3.34 -7.24 1.03
CA ASP A 34 2.74 -8.40 0.35
C ASP A 34 1.70 -9.07 1.27
N SER A 35 0.57 -9.49 0.69
CA SER A 35 -0.51 -10.12 1.45
C SER A 35 -0.35 -11.63 1.66
N GLN A 36 0.57 -12.27 0.95
CA GLN A 36 0.86 -13.70 1.07
C GLN A 36 1.76 -13.94 2.28
N TYR A 37 2.68 -13.02 2.53
CA TYR A 37 3.65 -13.08 3.62
C TYR A 37 3.65 -11.80 4.49
N PRO A 38 2.54 -11.49 5.19
CA PRO A 38 2.38 -10.25 5.95
C PRO A 38 3.38 -10.09 7.10
N ASP A 39 3.97 -11.19 7.57
CA ASP A 39 4.93 -11.23 8.68
C ASP A 39 6.39 -11.03 8.23
N HIS A 40 6.65 -10.97 6.91
CA HIS A 40 8.00 -10.71 6.37
C HIS A 40 8.40 -9.22 6.46
N GLY A 41 7.50 -8.36 6.93
CA GLY A 41 7.71 -6.92 7.07
C GLY A 41 6.97 -6.11 6.03
N TYR A 42 7.34 -4.83 5.93
CA TYR A 42 6.73 -3.85 5.04
C TYR A 42 7.77 -2.81 4.62
N LEU A 43 7.50 -2.15 3.49
CA LEU A 43 8.22 -0.96 3.05
C LEU A 43 7.47 0.27 3.55
N SER A 44 8.19 1.26 4.07
CA SER A 44 7.61 2.54 4.48
C SER A 44 8.11 3.65 3.57
N PHE A 45 7.19 4.47 3.11
CA PHE A 45 7.44 5.64 2.28
C PHE A 45 6.97 6.88 3.01
N ASP A 46 7.75 7.96 2.95
CA ASP A 46 7.24 9.26 3.35
C ASP A 46 6.23 9.78 2.29
N GLY A 47 5.39 10.73 2.69
CA GLY A 47 4.30 11.18 1.83
C GLY A 47 4.77 11.91 0.57
N GLY A 48 5.96 12.50 0.57
CA GLY A 48 6.56 13.09 -0.62
C GLY A 48 6.92 12.00 -1.64
N GLU A 49 7.66 10.98 -1.19
CA GLU A 49 8.01 9.81 -2.02
C GLU A 49 6.77 9.11 -2.57
N TRP A 50 5.75 8.91 -1.72
CA TRP A 50 4.49 8.29 -2.13
C TRP A 50 3.75 9.11 -3.20
N LEU A 51 3.74 10.44 -3.07
CA LEU A 51 3.12 11.31 -4.07
C LEU A 51 3.84 11.26 -5.42
N VAL A 52 5.18 11.22 -5.42
CA VAL A 52 5.96 11.08 -6.66
C VAL A 52 5.67 9.73 -7.32
N PHE A 53 5.66 8.64 -6.55
CA PHE A 53 5.30 7.32 -7.05
C PHE A 53 3.91 7.29 -7.71
N LEU A 54 2.90 7.88 -7.07
CA LEU A 54 1.54 7.94 -7.62
C LEU A 54 1.48 8.75 -8.92
N ALA A 55 2.16 9.90 -8.96
CA ALA A 55 2.19 10.75 -10.15
C ALA A 55 2.82 10.02 -11.35
N ASP A 56 3.90 9.27 -11.10
CA ASP A 56 4.56 8.47 -12.14
C ASP A 56 3.65 7.34 -12.64
N VAL A 57 2.94 6.63 -11.76
CA VAL A 57 2.03 5.54 -12.16
C VAL A 57 0.80 6.05 -12.91
N GLU A 58 0.23 7.20 -12.55
CA GLU A 58 -0.92 7.80 -13.26
C GLU A 58 -0.57 8.28 -14.67
N ALA A 59 0.72 8.56 -14.95
CA ALA A 59 1.18 8.98 -16.26
C ALA A 59 1.32 7.83 -17.28
N PHE A 60 1.14 6.58 -16.86
CA PHE A 60 1.18 5.36 -17.69
C PHE A 60 -0.22 4.88 -18.07
#